data_AF-A0A1X7UKT0-F1
#
_entry.id   AF-A0A1X7UKT0-F1
#
_cell.length_a   1.000
_cell.length_b   1.000
_cell.length_c   1.000
_cell.angle_alpha   90.00
_cell.angle_beta   90.00
_cell.angle_gamma   90.00
#
_symmetry.space_group_name_H-M   'P 1'
#
loop_
_entity.id
_entity.type
_entity.pdbx_description
1 polymer ?
#
loop_
_entity_poly.entity_id
_entity_poly.type
_entity_poly.pdbx_seq_one_letter_code
_entity_poly.pdbx_strand_id
1 'polypeptide(L)'
;MFTMTAFNPALIILVNIYTDEFSDRQDTRVYANGAMQVSVFVSVNYNEDTDDEIREQIKGYVQENVVIYTLDDGKVILDTSKWKKSTEGNNFHHDIDHAGNSIPGILSDIRVPLYFTVPVASEGEHRWIAKLGKEETSTSTPVTVTVEKFSAISSNVEIVDKAATSCNQLRALKYKDSVFPDVQKLVKLVDYKGIKFCASAFANKTWVSMMHSSEGHKLGAFIEYKQTEKIRVAKPGHTYYSKEMVKQDMPCDTGDKNVLHCDCCDDSLNLTSAQVEEAWNEGIAMLMAHSTSLYMYDGSGKYNDFECVDFVVEDNFGNRINCHFNWNKDSHGWWGNWEVRTVTVVYP
;
A
#
# COMPACT_ATOMS: atom_id res chain seq x y z
N MET A 1 40.01 -23.64 20.24
CA MET A 1 39.02 -24.54 19.63
C MET A 1 37.71 -24.21 20.30
N PHE A 2 36.90 -23.34 19.68
CA PHE A 2 35.56 -23.03 20.21
C PHE A 2 34.66 -24.20 19.81
N THR A 3 34.15 -24.93 20.79
CA THR A 3 33.07 -25.88 20.57
C THR A 3 31.84 -25.07 20.18
N MET A 4 31.39 -25.19 18.92
CA MET A 4 30.04 -24.75 18.56
C MET A 4 29.08 -25.56 19.43
N THR A 5 28.37 -24.90 20.33
CA THR A 5 27.27 -25.50 21.09
C THR A 5 26.25 -25.98 20.06
N ALA A 6 25.93 -27.26 20.07
CA ALA A 6 24.94 -27.80 19.13
C ALA A 6 23.54 -27.44 19.63
N PHE A 7 22.70 -26.85 18.78
CA PHE A 7 21.32 -26.55 19.11
C PHE A 7 20.56 -27.78 19.62
N ASN A 8 19.99 -27.65 20.81
CA ASN A 8 19.15 -28.66 21.44
C ASN A 8 17.72 -28.13 21.66
N PRO A 9 16.70 -28.62 20.92
CA PRO A 9 15.33 -28.13 21.03
C PRO A 9 14.67 -28.45 22.38
N ALA A 10 15.19 -29.41 23.14
CA ALA A 10 14.65 -29.75 24.46
C ALA A 10 14.91 -28.67 25.53
N LEU A 11 15.76 -27.68 25.23
CA LEU A 11 16.08 -26.55 26.11
C LEU A 11 15.21 -25.31 25.85
N ILE A 12 14.33 -25.37 24.85
CA ILE A 12 13.36 -24.31 24.57
C ILE A 12 12.23 -24.40 25.58
N ILE A 13 11.93 -23.26 26.21
CA ILE A 13 10.77 -23.09 27.11
C ILE A 13 9.82 -22.09 26.47
N LEU A 14 8.56 -22.49 26.26
CA LEU A 14 7.53 -21.58 25.78
C LEU A 14 7.14 -20.61 26.90
N VAL A 15 7.28 -19.32 26.65
CA VAL A 15 6.97 -18.26 27.62
C VAL A 15 5.53 -17.79 27.41
N ASN A 16 5.25 -17.19 26.24
CA ASN A 16 3.96 -16.62 25.92
C ASN A 16 3.83 -16.32 24.41
N ILE A 17 2.73 -15.71 23.99
CA ILE A 17 2.52 -15.15 22.65
C ILE A 17 2.11 -13.67 22.78
N TYR A 18 2.61 -12.84 21.87
CA TYR A 18 2.47 -11.38 21.89
C TYR A 18 2.14 -10.81 20.51
N THR A 19 1.70 -9.56 20.45
CA THR A 19 1.43 -8.80 19.20
C THR A 19 2.51 -7.75 18.91
N ASP A 20 3.61 -7.80 19.67
CA ASP A 20 4.71 -6.86 19.56
C ASP A 20 6.05 -7.58 19.80
N GLU A 21 7.07 -7.18 19.05
CA GLU A 21 8.40 -7.77 19.14
C GLU A 21 9.15 -7.31 20.38
N PHE A 22 8.86 -6.11 20.89
CA PHE A 22 9.69 -5.44 21.90
C PHE A 22 8.94 -5.11 23.19
N SER A 23 7.66 -5.43 23.26
CA SER A 23 6.82 -5.23 24.44
C SER A 23 5.97 -6.46 24.74
N ASP A 24 5.32 -6.43 25.91
CA ASP A 24 4.42 -7.49 26.35
C ASP A 24 2.97 -7.28 25.90
N ARG A 25 2.76 -6.50 24.82
CA ARG A 25 1.42 -6.27 24.26
C ARG A 25 0.85 -7.59 23.74
N GLN A 26 -0.41 -7.84 24.06
CA GLN A 26 -1.14 -9.04 23.63
C GLN A 26 -2.39 -8.71 22.81
N ASP A 27 -2.70 -7.44 22.60
CA ASP A 27 -3.82 -6.96 21.81
C ASP A 27 -3.34 -6.26 20.54
N THR A 28 -4.12 -6.33 19.47
CA THR A 28 -3.85 -5.59 18.22
C THR A 28 -5.13 -5.44 17.40
N ARG A 29 -5.16 -4.42 16.53
CA ARG A 29 -6.26 -4.13 15.61
C ARG A 29 -5.80 -4.23 14.15
N VAL A 30 -6.57 -4.94 13.33
CA VAL A 30 -6.25 -5.22 11.91
C VAL A 30 -7.51 -5.15 11.04
N TYR A 31 -7.36 -5.01 9.72
CA TYR A 31 -8.49 -4.97 8.79
C TYR A 31 -8.79 -6.34 8.16
N ALA A 32 -10.08 -6.69 8.05
CA ALA A 32 -10.59 -7.84 7.30
C ALA A 32 -10.56 -7.60 5.78
N ASN A 33 -9.37 -7.50 5.19
CA ASN A 33 -9.20 -7.12 3.79
C ASN A 33 -8.58 -8.21 2.91
N GLY A 34 -8.18 -9.38 3.45
CA GLY A 34 -7.54 -10.45 2.67
C GLY A 34 -6.08 -10.19 2.28
N ALA A 35 -5.52 -9.02 2.63
CA ALA A 35 -4.16 -8.61 2.34
C ALA A 35 -3.34 -8.40 3.61
N MET A 36 -3.86 -7.65 4.59
CA MET A 36 -3.21 -7.37 5.86
C MET A 36 -2.86 -8.68 6.56
N GLN A 37 -1.67 -8.72 7.14
CA GLN A 37 -1.27 -9.80 8.05
C GLN A 37 -1.29 -9.26 9.47
N VAL A 38 -1.84 -10.04 10.41
CA VAL A 38 -1.52 -9.85 11.82
C VAL A 38 -0.18 -10.49 12.11
N SER A 39 0.69 -9.77 12.81
CA SER A 39 1.98 -10.29 13.30
C SER A 39 1.83 -10.70 14.76
N VAL A 40 2.25 -11.92 15.07
CA VAL A 40 2.32 -12.43 16.43
C VAL A 40 3.72 -12.99 16.70
N PHE A 41 4.19 -12.82 17.93
CA PHE A 41 5.51 -13.22 18.36
C PHE A 41 5.39 -14.30 19.42
N VAL A 42 5.76 -15.52 19.04
CA VAL A 42 5.87 -16.63 19.99
C VAL A 42 7.16 -16.41 20.76
N SER A 43 7.03 -16.18 22.06
CA SER A 43 8.16 -15.95 22.93
C SER A 43 8.64 -17.24 23.56
N VAL A 44 9.95 -17.48 23.49
CA VAL A 44 10.60 -18.61 24.13
C VAL A 44 11.87 -18.19 24.87
N ASN A 45 12.22 -18.92 25.93
CA ASN A 45 13.55 -18.87 26.53
C ASN A 45 14.39 -20.07 26.05
N TYR A 46 15.70 -19.90 26.07
CA TYR A 46 16.66 -20.97 25.82
C TYR A 46 17.57 -21.12 27.03
N ASN A 47 17.60 -22.30 27.63
CA ASN A 47 18.34 -22.57 28.87
C ASN A 47 19.85 -22.84 28.64
N GLU A 48 20.45 -22.17 27.67
CA GLU A 48 21.88 -22.23 27.34
C GLU A 48 22.32 -20.89 26.72
N ASP A 49 23.64 -20.69 26.59
CA ASP A 49 24.18 -19.49 25.94
C ASP A 49 23.69 -19.41 24.49
N THR A 50 23.21 -18.23 24.11
CA THR A 50 22.70 -17.97 22.76
C THR A 50 23.62 -17.01 22.03
N ASP A 51 24.10 -17.45 20.87
CA ASP A 51 24.64 -16.58 19.84
C ASP A 51 23.62 -16.38 18.71
N ASP A 52 23.99 -15.62 17.67
CA ASP A 52 23.09 -15.33 16.57
C ASP A 52 22.74 -16.57 15.73
N GLU A 53 23.66 -17.54 15.61
CA GLU A 53 23.40 -18.78 14.85
C GLU A 53 22.38 -19.66 15.58
N ILE A 54 22.56 -19.85 16.89
CA ILE A 54 21.62 -20.57 17.75
C ILE A 54 20.27 -19.85 17.79
N ARG A 55 20.25 -18.51 17.82
CA ARG A 55 18.99 -17.75 17.78
C ARG A 55 18.20 -18.02 16.51
N GLU A 56 18.85 -18.08 15.35
CA GLU A 56 18.17 -18.40 14.09
C GLU A 56 17.70 -19.87 14.04
N GLN A 57 18.47 -20.81 14.60
CA GLN A 57 18.03 -22.21 14.72
C GLN A 57 16.82 -22.35 15.66
N ILE A 58 16.78 -21.61 16.77
CA ILE A 58 15.61 -21.54 17.66
C ILE A 58 14.39 -20.99 16.93
N LYS A 59 14.54 -19.88 16.19
CA LYS A 59 13.43 -19.29 15.40
C LYS A 59 12.88 -20.28 14.39
N GLY A 60 13.75 -20.93 13.60
CA GLY A 60 13.35 -21.94 12.61
C GLY A 60 12.58 -23.10 13.26
N TYR A 61 13.12 -23.64 14.36
CA TYR A 61 12.45 -24.71 15.10
C TYR A 61 11.06 -24.30 15.60
N VAL A 62 10.94 -23.13 16.23
CA VAL A 62 9.66 -22.65 16.76
C VAL A 62 8.65 -22.42 15.62
N GLN A 63 9.05 -21.80 14.51
CA GLN A 63 8.18 -21.56 13.36
C GLN A 63 7.61 -22.85 12.76
N GLU A 64 8.42 -23.92 12.70
CA GLU A 64 8.04 -25.24 12.18
C GLU A 64 7.13 -26.02 13.13
N ASN A 65 7.34 -25.90 14.45
CA ASN A 65 6.76 -26.82 15.44
C ASN A 65 5.62 -26.21 16.28
N VAL A 66 5.48 -24.88 16.30
CA VAL A 66 4.42 -24.23 17.08
C VAL A 66 3.06 -24.36 16.41
N VAL A 67 2.06 -24.69 17.22
CA VAL A 67 0.64 -24.77 16.84
C VAL A 67 -0.11 -23.64 17.53
N ILE A 68 -0.85 -22.85 16.74
CA ILE A 68 -1.74 -21.81 17.27
C ILE A 68 -3.14 -22.39 17.44
N TYR A 69 -3.76 -22.11 18.57
CA TYR A 69 -5.15 -22.42 18.86
C TYR A 69 -5.96 -21.14 18.95
N THR A 70 -7.17 -21.15 18.42
CA THR A 70 -8.20 -20.16 18.74
C THR A 70 -9.03 -20.64 19.94
N LEU A 71 -9.56 -19.68 20.71
CA LEU A 71 -10.47 -19.88 21.83
C LEU A 71 -11.91 -19.49 21.50
N ASP A 72 -12.20 -19.00 20.28
CA ASP A 72 -13.46 -18.36 19.91
C ASP A 72 -14.66 -19.34 19.99
N ASP A 73 -14.46 -20.58 19.53
CA ASP A 73 -15.44 -21.68 19.58
C ASP A 73 -14.95 -22.80 20.54
N GLY A 74 -14.35 -22.38 21.66
CA GLY A 74 -13.55 -23.26 22.50
C GLY A 74 -12.14 -23.46 21.94
N LYS A 75 -11.33 -24.30 22.60
CA LYS A 75 -9.92 -24.49 22.23
C LYS A 75 -9.79 -25.41 21.03
N VAL A 76 -9.64 -24.84 19.84
CA VAL A 76 -9.46 -25.56 18.57
C VAL A 76 -8.23 -25.05 17.82
N ILE A 77 -7.60 -25.90 17.02
CA ILE A 77 -6.44 -25.49 16.21
C ILE A 77 -6.90 -24.41 15.22
N LEU A 78 -6.12 -23.32 15.11
CA LEU A 78 -6.41 -22.24 14.18
C LEU A 78 -6.43 -22.79 12.74
N ASP A 79 -7.52 -22.53 12.02
CA ASP A 79 -7.70 -23.00 10.66
C ASP A 79 -6.80 -22.21 9.69
N THR A 80 -5.65 -22.80 9.34
CA THR A 80 -4.66 -22.19 8.44
C THR A 80 -5.07 -22.19 6.98
N SER A 81 -6.19 -22.83 6.61
CA SER A 81 -6.79 -22.64 5.29
C SER A 81 -7.49 -21.30 5.16
N LYS A 82 -8.00 -20.76 6.29
CA LYS A 82 -8.59 -19.42 6.39
C LYS A 82 -7.51 -18.39 6.76
N TRP A 83 -6.88 -18.55 7.92
CA TRP A 83 -5.81 -17.70 8.42
C TRP A 83 -4.47 -18.18 7.89
N LYS A 84 -4.15 -17.82 6.64
CA LYS A 84 -2.94 -18.30 5.97
C LYS A 84 -1.68 -17.92 6.76
N LYS A 85 -1.01 -18.91 7.33
CA LYS A 85 0.24 -18.76 8.10
C LYS A 85 1.41 -18.48 7.15
N SER A 86 2.27 -17.54 7.53
CA SER A 86 3.54 -17.22 6.88
C SER A 86 4.62 -16.99 7.95
N THR A 87 5.87 -17.26 7.60
CA THR A 87 7.07 -16.91 8.39
C THR A 87 7.65 -15.56 7.99
N GLU A 88 7.13 -14.97 6.92
CA GLU A 88 7.57 -13.69 6.36
C GLU A 88 6.39 -12.71 6.25
N GLY A 89 6.67 -11.43 6.54
CA GLY A 89 5.74 -10.32 6.36
C GLY A 89 5.55 -9.95 4.89
N ASN A 90 4.43 -9.30 4.55
CA ASN A 90 4.04 -8.99 3.17
C ASN A 90 4.14 -7.50 2.79
N ASN A 91 5.01 -6.75 3.46
CA ASN A 91 5.29 -5.32 3.25
C ASN A 91 4.13 -4.35 3.58
N PHE A 92 3.01 -4.83 4.09
CA PHE A 92 1.98 -3.97 4.70
C PHE A 92 2.23 -3.78 6.19
N HIS A 93 1.67 -2.72 6.78
CA HIS A 93 1.63 -2.63 8.23
C HIS A 93 0.72 -3.72 8.82
N HIS A 94 1.09 -4.19 10.01
CA HIS A 94 0.45 -5.32 10.68
C HIS A 94 -0.40 -4.94 11.89
N ASP A 95 -0.47 -3.65 12.22
CA ASP A 95 -1.20 -3.11 13.37
C ASP A 95 -1.71 -1.70 13.03
N ILE A 96 -3.03 -1.49 13.12
CA ILE A 96 -3.70 -0.22 12.81
C ILE A 96 -3.24 0.91 13.75
N ASP A 97 -3.08 0.60 15.04
CA ASP A 97 -2.87 1.59 16.09
C ASP A 97 -1.38 1.90 16.30
N HIS A 98 -0.49 0.99 15.90
CA HIS A 98 0.95 1.08 16.15
C HIS A 98 1.81 0.98 14.89
N ALA A 99 1.25 1.18 13.71
CA ALA A 99 2.00 1.22 12.47
C ALA A 99 3.20 2.18 12.56
N GLY A 100 4.41 1.65 12.39
CA GLY A 100 5.65 2.42 12.42
C GLY A 100 6.17 2.79 13.82
N ASN A 101 5.51 2.34 14.89
CA ASN A 101 5.91 2.60 16.27
C ASN A 101 6.37 1.32 16.97
N SER A 102 7.60 0.91 16.70
CA SER A 102 8.32 -0.07 17.52
C SER A 102 9.59 0.57 18.06
N ILE A 103 9.56 0.91 19.35
CA ILE A 103 10.78 1.35 20.05
C ILE A 103 11.53 0.07 20.45
N PRO A 104 12.79 -0.12 20.03
CA PRO A 104 13.56 -1.28 20.42
C PRO A 104 13.65 -1.36 21.95
N GLY A 105 13.06 -2.41 22.50
CA GLY A 105 13.13 -2.78 23.90
C GLY A 105 14.18 -3.86 24.11
N ILE A 106 14.67 -3.99 25.35
CA ILE A 106 15.47 -5.14 25.75
C ILE A 106 14.52 -6.12 26.43
N LEU A 107 14.28 -7.25 25.78
CA LEU A 107 13.60 -8.38 26.36
C LEU A 107 14.60 -9.50 26.62
N SER A 108 14.38 -10.28 27.69
CA SER A 108 15.23 -11.43 28.01
C SER A 108 14.90 -12.67 27.17
N ASP A 109 13.75 -12.67 26.50
CA ASP A 109 13.23 -13.80 25.73
C ASP A 109 13.53 -13.66 24.22
N ILE A 110 13.42 -14.78 23.50
CA ILE A 110 13.56 -14.83 22.03
C ILE A 110 12.17 -14.74 21.42
N ARG A 111 11.94 -13.69 20.65
CA ARG A 111 10.67 -13.43 19.95
C ARG A 111 10.72 -14.00 18.55
N VAL A 112 9.86 -15.00 18.29
CA VAL A 112 9.79 -15.69 17.01
C VAL A 112 8.55 -15.22 16.24
N PRO A 113 8.71 -14.52 15.11
CA PRO A 113 7.59 -13.94 14.38
C PRO A 113 6.82 -15.00 13.60
N LEU A 114 5.50 -14.86 13.63
CA LEU A 114 4.54 -15.54 12.76
C LEU A 114 3.57 -14.52 12.20
N TYR A 115 3.18 -14.69 10.95
CA TYR A 115 2.26 -13.82 10.26
C TYR A 115 1.03 -14.60 9.82
N PHE A 116 -0.15 -14.02 9.97
CA PHE A 116 -1.41 -14.63 9.54
C PHE A 116 -2.17 -13.64 8.67
N THR A 117 -2.41 -13.98 7.41
CA THR A 117 -3.25 -13.14 6.53
C THR A 117 -4.67 -13.14 7.05
N VAL A 118 -5.20 -11.93 7.30
CA VAL A 118 -6.53 -11.71 7.86
C VAL A 118 -7.57 -12.04 6.78
N PRO A 119 -8.46 -13.03 6.98
CA PRO A 119 -9.48 -13.38 6.00
C PRO A 119 -10.46 -12.24 5.76
N VAL A 120 -11.01 -12.17 4.54
CA VAL A 120 -12.21 -11.36 4.28
C VAL A 120 -13.35 -11.92 5.12
N ALA A 121 -14.21 -11.04 5.65
CA ALA A 121 -15.37 -11.40 6.47
C ALA A 121 -15.02 -12.15 7.78
N SER A 122 -13.92 -11.74 8.43
CA SER A 122 -13.49 -12.26 9.73
C SER A 122 -13.64 -11.22 10.85
N GLU A 123 -14.56 -10.26 10.72
CA GLU A 123 -14.74 -9.20 11.71
C GLU A 123 -15.05 -9.74 13.11
N GLY A 124 -14.53 -9.08 14.13
CA GLY A 124 -14.75 -9.43 15.53
C GLY A 124 -13.44 -9.65 16.30
N GLU A 125 -13.57 -10.17 17.50
CA GLU A 125 -12.46 -10.47 18.39
C GLU A 125 -12.05 -11.94 18.23
N HIS A 126 -10.75 -12.18 18.00
CA HIS A 126 -10.18 -13.52 17.86
C HIS A 126 -9.12 -13.73 18.94
N ARG A 127 -9.28 -14.75 19.78
CA ARG A 127 -8.43 -14.99 20.94
C ARG A 127 -7.54 -16.20 20.74
N TRP A 128 -6.22 -16.01 20.73
CA TRP A 128 -5.24 -17.03 20.36
C TRP A 128 -4.26 -17.39 21.48
N ILE A 129 -3.87 -18.66 21.51
CA ILE A 129 -2.78 -19.19 22.35
C ILE A 129 -1.82 -20.02 21.51
N ALA A 130 -0.57 -20.13 21.95
CA ALA A 130 0.43 -20.97 21.31
C ALA A 130 0.65 -22.27 22.09
N LYS A 131 1.00 -23.34 21.37
CA LYS A 131 1.43 -24.61 21.93
C LYS A 131 2.70 -25.08 21.23
N LEU A 132 3.72 -25.45 22.01
CA LEU A 132 4.97 -26.00 21.52
C LEU A 132 5.27 -27.30 22.27
N GLY A 133 5.17 -28.43 21.57
CA GLY A 133 5.28 -29.75 22.19
C GLY A 133 4.21 -29.99 23.26
N LYS A 134 4.63 -30.09 24.53
CA LYS A 134 3.73 -30.32 25.68
C LYS A 134 3.35 -29.02 26.40
N GLU A 135 4.01 -27.91 26.11
CA GLU A 135 3.78 -26.62 26.76
C GLU A 135 2.77 -25.78 25.97
N GLU A 136 1.99 -24.98 26.67
CA GLU A 136 1.02 -24.06 26.08
C GLU A 136 0.95 -22.75 26.86
N THR A 137 0.63 -21.67 26.16
CA THR A 137 0.44 -20.35 26.76
C THR A 137 -0.92 -20.29 27.47
N SER A 138 -1.07 -19.33 28.40
CA SER A 138 -2.26 -19.23 29.23
C SER A 138 -3.53 -18.91 28.44
N THR A 139 -4.62 -19.59 28.76
CA THR A 139 -5.97 -19.27 28.25
C THR A 139 -6.60 -18.06 28.92
N SER A 140 -6.06 -17.60 30.06
CA SER A 140 -6.55 -16.40 30.75
C SER A 140 -5.94 -15.10 30.21
N THR A 141 -4.80 -15.18 29.53
CA THR A 141 -4.09 -14.05 28.92
C THR A 141 -3.73 -14.38 27.46
N PRO A 142 -4.72 -14.67 26.60
CA PRO A 142 -4.47 -14.95 25.19
C PRO A 142 -4.07 -13.67 24.45
N VAL A 143 -3.45 -13.84 23.28
CA VAL A 143 -3.41 -12.75 22.31
C VAL A 143 -4.82 -12.50 21.79
N THR A 144 -5.19 -11.24 21.66
CA THR A 144 -6.49 -10.78 21.18
C THR A 144 -6.29 -9.98 19.91
N VAL A 145 -6.78 -10.51 18.80
CA VAL A 145 -6.76 -9.85 17.49
C VAL A 145 -8.16 -9.31 17.22
N THR A 146 -8.32 -7.99 17.28
CA THR A 146 -9.57 -7.33 16.91
C THR A 146 -9.55 -7.01 15.42
N VAL A 147 -10.40 -7.68 14.67
CA VAL A 147 -10.52 -7.53 13.23
C VAL A 147 -11.64 -6.57 12.89
N GLU A 148 -11.30 -5.50 12.18
CA GLU A 148 -12.21 -4.45 11.78
C GLU A 148 -12.62 -4.56 10.31
N LYS A 149 -13.86 -4.16 10.04
CA LYS A 149 -14.31 -3.98 8.67
C LYS A 149 -13.67 -2.73 8.08
N PHE A 150 -12.96 -2.89 6.97
CA PHE A 150 -12.60 -1.75 6.15
C PHE A 150 -13.81 -1.30 5.32
N SER A 151 -14.16 -0.01 5.41
CA SER A 151 -15.23 0.58 4.63
C SER A 151 -14.88 2.01 4.23
N ALA A 152 -15.03 2.32 2.95
CA ALA A 152 -14.81 3.65 2.40
C ALA A 152 -15.88 3.99 1.36
N ILE A 153 -16.32 5.25 1.38
CA ILE A 153 -17.25 5.86 0.43
C ILE A 153 -16.66 7.15 -0.13
N SER A 154 -17.27 7.76 -1.15
CA SER A 154 -16.68 8.93 -1.83
C SER A 154 -16.46 10.12 -0.90
N SER A 155 -17.31 10.31 0.11
CA SER A 155 -17.14 11.38 1.09
C SER A 155 -15.93 11.19 2.02
N ASN A 156 -15.33 9.99 2.07
CA ASN A 156 -14.13 9.67 2.86
C ASN A 156 -12.82 10.04 2.17
N VAL A 157 -12.86 10.34 0.87
CA VAL A 157 -11.68 10.63 0.05
C VAL A 157 -11.75 12.07 -0.41
N GLU A 158 -10.60 12.70 -0.57
CA GLU A 158 -10.49 14.04 -1.12
C GLU A 158 -9.26 14.22 -1.99
N ILE A 159 -9.32 15.27 -2.80
CA ILE A 159 -8.22 15.74 -3.63
C ILE A 159 -7.83 17.11 -3.09
N VAL A 160 -6.59 17.25 -2.68
CA VAL A 160 -6.06 18.46 -2.08
C VAL A 160 -4.93 19.03 -2.93
N ASP A 161 -4.94 20.35 -3.10
CA ASP A 161 -3.86 21.08 -3.76
C ASP A 161 -2.62 21.14 -2.84
N LYS A 162 -1.43 21.05 -3.44
CA LYS A 162 -0.13 21.08 -2.74
C LYS A 162 0.75 22.22 -3.19
N ALA A 163 1.32 22.09 -4.38
CA ALA A 163 2.21 23.08 -4.97
C ALA A 163 1.75 23.43 -6.38
N ALA A 164 2.08 24.63 -6.84
CA ALA A 164 1.69 25.10 -8.16
C ALA A 164 2.90 25.69 -8.89
N THR A 165 2.83 25.62 -10.22
CA THR A 165 3.67 26.39 -11.14
C THR A 165 2.75 27.26 -12.01
N SER A 166 3.30 27.93 -13.03
CA SER A 166 2.53 28.79 -13.94
C SER A 166 1.33 28.10 -14.59
N CYS A 167 1.43 26.80 -14.84
CA CYS A 167 0.44 26.04 -15.62
C CYS A 167 0.13 24.65 -15.06
N ASN A 168 0.82 24.25 -13.97
CA ASN A 168 0.62 22.94 -13.36
C ASN A 168 0.23 23.09 -11.89
N GLN A 169 -0.61 22.16 -11.43
CA GLN A 169 -1.02 22.02 -10.04
C GLN A 169 -0.68 20.61 -9.57
N LEU A 170 0.23 20.51 -8.60
CA LEU A 170 0.50 19.29 -7.84
C LEU A 170 -0.62 19.10 -6.82
N ARG A 171 -1.15 17.88 -6.74
CA ARG A 171 -2.26 17.47 -5.90
C ARG A 171 -1.96 16.16 -5.20
N ALA A 172 -2.70 15.84 -4.15
CA ALA A 172 -2.69 14.52 -3.52
C ALA A 172 -4.12 13.98 -3.41
N LEU A 173 -4.30 12.71 -3.76
CA LEU A 173 -5.49 11.93 -3.46
C LEU A 173 -5.28 11.24 -2.12
N LYS A 174 -6.10 11.58 -1.12
CA LYS A 174 -5.97 11.10 0.26
C LYS A 174 -7.31 10.70 0.85
N TYR A 175 -7.27 9.95 1.95
CA TYR A 175 -8.41 9.91 2.88
C TYR A 175 -8.53 11.25 3.60
N LYS A 176 -9.76 11.69 3.86
CA LYS A 176 -9.99 12.89 4.68
C LYS A 176 -9.51 12.66 6.12
N ASP A 177 -9.10 13.75 6.75
CA ASP A 177 -8.68 13.73 8.15
C ASP A 177 -9.78 13.12 9.05
N SER A 178 -9.36 12.37 10.07
CA SER A 178 -10.25 11.69 11.04
C SER A 178 -11.16 10.59 10.49
N VAL A 179 -11.12 10.24 9.20
CA VAL A 179 -11.84 9.06 8.69
C VAL A 179 -11.15 7.77 9.12
N PHE A 180 -9.82 7.75 9.00
CA PHE A 180 -8.94 6.66 9.39
C PHE A 180 -7.80 7.23 10.24
N PRO A 181 -7.03 6.39 10.95
CA PRO A 181 -5.81 6.83 11.63
C PRO A 181 -4.85 7.52 10.65
N ASP A 182 -4.13 8.55 11.10
CA ASP A 182 -3.23 9.36 10.26
C ASP A 182 -2.12 8.55 9.57
N VAL A 183 -1.79 7.39 10.14
CA VAL A 183 -0.83 6.44 9.57
C VAL A 183 -1.37 5.74 8.32
N GLN A 184 -2.69 5.66 8.12
CA GLN A 184 -3.31 5.01 6.97
C GLN A 184 -3.37 5.94 5.76
N LYS A 185 -2.63 5.59 4.71
CA LYS A 185 -2.43 6.45 3.54
C LYS A 185 -2.57 5.66 2.25
N LEU A 186 -3.22 6.28 1.27
CA LEU A 186 -3.23 5.79 -0.11
C LEU A 186 -1.80 5.90 -0.67
N VAL A 187 -1.23 4.78 -1.13
CA VAL A 187 0.19 4.74 -1.54
C VAL A 187 0.39 4.27 -2.97
N LYS A 188 -0.59 3.55 -3.54
CA LYS A 188 -0.36 2.84 -4.81
C LYS A 188 -1.60 2.79 -5.68
N LEU A 189 -1.38 2.84 -6.99
CA LEU A 189 -2.36 2.46 -8.01
C LEU A 189 -2.10 1.01 -8.41
N VAL A 190 -3.10 0.15 -8.26
CA VAL A 190 -3.04 -1.28 -8.60
C VAL A 190 -3.49 -1.48 -10.03
N ASP A 191 -4.68 -0.97 -10.35
CA ASP A 191 -5.25 -0.98 -11.69
C ASP A 191 -5.52 0.44 -12.13
N TYR A 192 -5.13 0.73 -13.37
CA TYR A 192 -5.29 2.04 -13.97
C TYR A 192 -5.59 1.93 -15.45
N LYS A 193 -6.26 2.96 -15.97
CA LYS A 193 -6.49 3.18 -17.39
C LYS A 193 -5.73 4.42 -17.84
N GLY A 194 -5.02 4.29 -18.95
CA GLY A 194 -4.23 5.38 -19.54
C GLY A 194 -2.92 4.94 -20.17
N ILE A 195 -1.98 5.87 -20.24
CA ILE A 195 -0.67 5.70 -20.88
C ILE A 195 0.43 5.98 -19.86
N LYS A 196 1.27 4.97 -19.58
CA LYS A 196 2.59 5.20 -18.99
C LYS A 196 3.55 5.62 -20.07
N PHE A 197 4.25 6.72 -19.88
CA PHE A 197 5.47 6.99 -20.63
C PHE A 197 6.64 6.32 -19.90
N CYS A 198 7.16 5.25 -20.48
CA CYS A 198 8.27 4.50 -19.92
C CYS A 198 9.57 5.23 -20.20
N ALA A 199 10.51 5.15 -19.26
CA ALA A 199 11.78 5.87 -19.28
C ALA A 199 12.50 5.79 -20.63
N SER A 200 12.37 6.85 -21.43
CA SER A 200 13.37 7.28 -22.40
C SER A 200 14.32 8.26 -21.70
N ALA A 201 15.43 8.65 -22.32
CA ALA A 201 16.35 9.68 -21.77
C ALA A 201 15.68 11.05 -21.49
N PHE A 202 14.36 11.17 -21.73
CA PHE A 202 13.62 12.41 -21.74
C PHE A 202 12.29 12.36 -20.96
N ALA A 203 11.84 11.21 -20.43
CA ALA A 203 10.60 11.09 -19.66
C ALA A 203 10.83 10.33 -18.36
N ASN A 204 10.28 10.85 -17.27
CA ASN A 204 10.32 10.17 -15.97
C ASN A 204 9.06 9.31 -15.83
N LYS A 205 9.11 8.27 -14.98
CA LYS A 205 8.04 7.26 -14.81
C LYS A 205 6.74 7.87 -14.25
N THR A 206 6.03 8.63 -15.07
CA THR A 206 4.77 9.29 -14.76
C THR A 206 3.66 8.63 -15.59
N TRP A 207 2.48 8.48 -15.00
CA TRP A 207 1.36 7.78 -15.60
C TRP A 207 0.30 8.79 -16.00
N VAL A 208 0.06 8.95 -17.30
CA VAL A 208 -1.01 9.83 -17.79
C VAL A 208 -2.30 9.04 -17.85
N SER A 209 -3.20 9.34 -16.93
CA SER A 209 -4.50 8.68 -16.79
C SER A 209 -5.65 9.47 -17.41
N MET A 210 -5.40 10.75 -17.72
CA MET A 210 -6.30 11.59 -18.50
C MET A 210 -5.52 12.33 -19.57
N MET A 211 -5.97 12.17 -20.81
CA MET A 211 -5.55 12.96 -21.96
C MET A 211 -6.83 13.61 -22.47
N HIS A 212 -6.86 14.93 -22.55
CA HIS A 212 -7.97 15.72 -23.10
C HIS A 212 -9.31 15.62 -22.34
N SER A 213 -10.01 16.75 -22.25
CA SER A 213 -11.44 16.80 -21.91
C SER A 213 -12.17 17.45 -23.08
N SER A 214 -13.42 17.05 -23.31
CA SER A 214 -14.29 17.56 -24.37
C SER A 214 -14.46 19.10 -24.36
N GLU A 215 -14.10 19.77 -23.25
CA GLU A 215 -14.21 21.22 -23.07
C GLU A 215 -12.88 21.93 -22.69
N GLY A 216 -11.71 21.28 -22.80
CA GLY A 216 -10.47 21.97 -22.43
C GLY A 216 -9.15 21.21 -22.57
N HIS A 217 -8.11 22.00 -22.83
CA HIS A 217 -6.71 21.59 -22.98
C HIS A 217 -6.06 21.29 -21.62
N LYS A 218 -6.43 20.13 -21.04
CA LYS A 218 -6.01 19.69 -19.72
C LYS A 218 -5.42 18.28 -19.76
N LEU A 219 -4.53 17.99 -18.83
CA LEU A 219 -3.95 16.68 -18.59
C LEU A 219 -3.98 16.35 -17.11
N GLY A 220 -4.34 15.12 -16.80
CA GLY A 220 -4.26 14.54 -15.45
C GLY A 220 -3.29 13.36 -15.46
N ALA A 221 -2.34 13.39 -14.54
CA ALA A 221 -1.36 12.32 -14.39
C ALA A 221 -1.18 11.93 -12.93
N PHE A 222 -0.92 10.65 -12.69
CA PHE A 222 -0.44 10.12 -11.43
C PHE A 222 1.07 9.99 -11.44
N ILE A 223 1.70 10.30 -10.31
CA ILE A 223 3.15 10.29 -10.16
C ILE A 223 3.55 9.05 -9.37
N GLU A 224 4.41 8.21 -9.95
CA GLU A 224 4.82 6.94 -9.33
C GLU A 224 5.64 7.19 -8.05
N TYR A 225 5.19 6.61 -6.93
CA TYR A 225 5.78 6.80 -5.61
C TYR A 225 7.30 6.56 -5.59
N LYS A 226 8.05 7.58 -5.15
CA LYS A 226 9.53 7.54 -4.98
C LYS A 226 10.33 7.15 -6.23
N GLN A 227 9.76 7.28 -7.42
CA GLN A 227 10.46 6.96 -8.68
C GLN A 227 10.95 8.20 -9.44
N THR A 228 10.59 9.42 -9.03
CA THR A 228 10.88 10.65 -9.78
C THR A 228 11.32 11.82 -8.89
N GLU A 229 12.60 12.17 -8.87
CA GLU A 229 13.07 13.39 -8.19
C GLU A 229 12.66 14.68 -8.92
N LYS A 230 12.44 14.57 -10.25
CA LYS A 230 11.91 15.62 -11.12
C LYS A 230 10.69 15.07 -11.83
N ILE A 231 9.55 15.74 -11.74
CA ILE A 231 8.36 15.29 -12.46
C ILE A 231 8.45 15.83 -13.88
N ARG A 232 8.51 14.94 -14.86
CA ARG A 232 8.19 15.26 -16.25
C ARG A 232 7.24 14.21 -16.75
N VAL A 233 6.02 14.64 -17.02
CA VAL A 233 4.95 13.77 -17.52
C VAL A 233 5.33 13.13 -18.85
N ALA A 234 5.72 13.95 -19.83
CA ALA A 234 6.27 13.57 -21.11
C ALA A 234 6.99 14.78 -21.72
N LYS A 235 7.86 14.54 -22.71
CA LYS A 235 8.57 15.56 -23.46
C LYS A 235 7.63 16.12 -24.54
N PRO A 236 7.38 17.44 -24.56
CA PRO A 236 6.58 18.07 -25.60
C PRO A 236 7.11 17.78 -27.01
N GLY A 237 6.22 17.44 -27.95
CA GLY A 237 6.54 17.18 -29.35
C GLY A 237 7.31 15.88 -29.63
N HIS A 238 7.65 15.09 -28.60
CA HIS A 238 8.29 13.79 -28.81
C HIS A 238 7.27 12.75 -29.28
N THR A 239 7.66 11.93 -30.25
CA THR A 239 6.85 10.78 -30.68
C THR A 239 7.24 9.54 -29.89
N TYR A 240 6.33 9.11 -29.02
CA TYR A 240 6.46 7.89 -28.22
C TYR A 240 5.91 6.71 -29.00
N TYR A 241 6.74 5.69 -29.22
CA TYR A 241 6.32 4.41 -29.81
C TYR A 241 6.06 3.37 -28.72
N SER A 242 5.47 2.23 -29.07
CA SER A 242 5.15 1.12 -28.16
C SER A 242 6.30 0.65 -27.24
N LYS A 243 7.57 0.86 -27.63
CA LYS A 243 8.74 0.54 -26.80
C LYS A 243 9.03 1.57 -25.70
N GLU A 244 8.45 2.76 -25.79
CA GLU A 244 8.61 3.90 -24.87
C GLU A 244 7.34 4.22 -24.08
N MET A 245 6.28 3.41 -24.23
CA MET A 245 5.03 3.59 -23.49
C MET A 245 4.31 2.28 -23.24
N VAL A 246 3.56 2.23 -22.15
CA VAL A 246 2.63 1.14 -21.84
C VAL A 246 1.22 1.71 -21.85
N LYS A 247 0.36 1.15 -22.70
CA LYS A 247 -1.08 1.46 -22.74
C LYS A 247 -1.80 0.42 -21.91
N GLN A 248 -2.59 0.84 -20.93
CA GLN A 248 -3.39 -0.05 -20.09
C GLN A 248 -4.87 0.33 -20.18
N ASP A 249 -5.71 -0.68 -20.41
CA ASP A 249 -7.17 -0.54 -20.57
C ASP A 249 -7.61 0.55 -21.57
N MET A 250 -6.81 0.70 -22.63
CA MET A 250 -7.07 1.64 -23.73
C MET A 250 -7.88 0.94 -24.82
N PRO A 251 -8.86 1.61 -25.47
CA PRO A 251 -9.55 1.05 -26.63
C PRO A 251 -8.56 0.57 -27.71
N CYS A 252 -8.93 -0.49 -28.41
CA CYS A 252 -8.11 -1.16 -29.44
C CYS A 252 -7.71 -0.27 -30.64
N ASP A 253 -8.34 0.89 -30.77
CA ASP A 253 -8.20 1.83 -31.88
C ASP A 253 -7.25 3.01 -31.61
N THR A 254 -6.53 3.01 -30.49
CA THR A 254 -5.75 4.16 -30.01
C THR A 254 -4.34 4.25 -30.57
N GLY A 255 -4.09 3.72 -31.79
CA GLY A 255 -2.80 3.78 -32.50
C GLY A 255 -1.62 3.05 -31.83
N ASP A 256 -0.46 3.03 -32.48
CA ASP A 256 0.79 2.42 -31.98
C ASP A 256 1.80 3.43 -31.42
N LYS A 257 1.49 4.73 -31.56
CA LYS A 257 2.32 5.86 -31.11
C LYS A 257 1.49 6.92 -30.41
N ASN A 258 2.13 7.83 -29.69
CA ASN A 258 1.51 9.04 -29.14
C ASN A 258 2.46 10.24 -29.21
N VAL A 259 1.91 11.43 -29.43
CA VAL A 259 2.65 12.69 -29.36
C VAL A 259 1.90 13.63 -28.43
N LEU A 260 2.56 14.08 -27.36
CA LEU A 260 2.04 15.12 -26.46
C LEU A 260 2.55 16.49 -26.92
N HIS A 261 1.64 17.37 -27.31
CA HIS A 261 1.93 18.79 -27.46
C HIS A 261 1.46 19.53 -26.22
N CYS A 262 2.32 20.37 -25.67
CA CYS A 262 2.09 21.07 -24.41
C CYS A 262 3.26 22.02 -24.13
N ASP A 263 3.06 23.33 -24.22
CA ASP A 263 4.12 24.31 -23.90
C ASP A 263 4.44 24.37 -22.39
N CYS A 264 3.60 23.71 -21.61
CA CYS A 264 3.50 23.83 -20.15
C CYS A 264 3.95 22.55 -19.41
N CYS A 265 4.19 21.46 -20.13
CA CYS A 265 4.46 20.17 -19.50
C CYS A 265 5.87 20.11 -18.91
N ASP A 266 6.80 20.92 -19.42
CA ASP A 266 8.12 21.09 -18.80
C ASP A 266 8.10 21.96 -17.53
N ASP A 267 7.05 22.77 -17.28
CA ASP A 267 6.96 23.55 -16.04
C ASP A 267 6.86 22.64 -14.81
N SER A 268 6.47 21.36 -14.97
CA SER A 268 6.44 20.36 -13.90
C SER A 268 7.84 20.06 -13.35
N LEU A 269 8.90 20.38 -14.11
CA LEU A 269 10.30 20.29 -13.67
C LEU A 269 10.68 21.35 -12.63
N ASN A 270 9.88 22.41 -12.48
CA ASN A 270 10.09 23.44 -11.47
C ASN A 270 9.58 23.03 -10.08
N LEU A 271 8.87 21.91 -9.99
CA LEU A 271 8.50 21.31 -8.70
C LEU A 271 9.76 20.74 -8.05
N THR A 272 10.01 21.15 -6.81
CA THR A 272 11.14 20.64 -6.01
C THR A 272 10.81 19.24 -5.49
N SER A 273 11.84 18.42 -5.27
CA SER A 273 11.65 17.08 -4.72
C SER A 273 10.96 17.10 -3.34
N ALA A 274 11.16 18.16 -2.55
CA ALA A 274 10.47 18.34 -1.27
C ALA A 274 8.95 18.52 -1.43
N GLN A 275 8.51 19.29 -2.42
CA GLN A 275 7.08 19.46 -2.72
C GLN A 275 6.44 18.15 -3.21
N VAL A 276 7.18 17.34 -3.97
CA VAL A 276 6.69 16.02 -4.41
C VAL A 276 6.61 15.05 -3.24
N GLU A 277 7.61 15.03 -2.38
CA GLU A 277 7.63 14.20 -1.17
C GLU A 277 6.50 14.60 -0.21
N GLU A 278 6.19 15.89 -0.07
CA GLU A 278 5.03 16.37 0.69
C GLU A 278 3.71 15.78 0.16
N ALA A 279 3.51 15.81 -1.16
CA ALA A 279 2.31 15.22 -1.78
C ALA A 279 2.22 13.70 -1.55
N TRP A 280 3.34 12.98 -1.69
CA TRP A 280 3.41 11.54 -1.43
C TRP A 280 3.24 11.18 0.04
N ASN A 281 3.70 12.02 0.95
CA ASN A 281 3.53 11.83 2.39
C ASN A 281 2.07 11.99 2.82
N GLU A 282 1.22 12.58 1.98
CA GLU A 282 -0.19 12.76 2.27
C GLU A 282 -1.08 11.76 1.54
N GLY A 283 -0.68 11.27 0.36
CA GLY A 283 -1.39 10.25 -0.37
C GLY A 283 -0.80 10.01 -1.76
N ILE A 284 -1.64 9.65 -2.72
CA ILE A 284 -1.17 9.44 -4.10
C ILE A 284 -0.98 10.80 -4.77
N ALA A 285 0.26 11.12 -5.12
CA ALA A 285 0.60 12.36 -5.80
C ALA A 285 0.08 12.37 -7.25
N MET A 286 -0.50 13.50 -7.64
CA MET A 286 -1.08 13.74 -8.95
C MET A 286 -0.64 15.09 -9.50
N LEU A 287 -0.55 15.19 -10.83
CA LEU A 287 -0.24 16.42 -11.53
C LEU A 287 -1.37 16.77 -12.50
N MET A 288 -1.95 17.95 -12.29
CA MET A 288 -2.79 18.62 -13.27
C MET A 288 -1.93 19.56 -14.10
N ALA A 289 -2.06 19.50 -15.42
CA ALA A 289 -1.49 20.47 -16.35
C ALA A 289 -2.59 21.12 -17.20
N HIS A 290 -2.47 22.41 -17.47
CA HIS A 290 -3.39 23.15 -18.31
C HIS A 290 -2.64 24.12 -19.23
N SER A 291 -2.95 24.08 -20.53
CA SER A 291 -2.40 25.02 -21.51
C SER A 291 -3.17 24.93 -22.81
N THR A 292 -3.43 26.04 -23.51
CA THR A 292 -4.12 26.02 -24.81
C THR A 292 -3.42 25.20 -25.90
N SER A 293 -2.13 24.90 -25.74
CA SER A 293 -1.39 24.02 -26.65
C SER A 293 -1.45 22.55 -26.26
N LEU A 294 -2.15 22.22 -25.16
CA LEU A 294 -2.25 20.85 -24.67
C LEU A 294 -3.20 20.03 -25.54
N TYR A 295 -2.63 19.08 -26.25
CA TYR A 295 -3.35 18.00 -26.91
C TYR A 295 -2.44 16.79 -27.08
N MET A 296 -3.04 15.62 -27.22
CA MET A 296 -2.30 14.41 -27.51
C MET A 296 -3.03 13.58 -28.56
N TYR A 297 -2.30 13.13 -29.57
CA TYR A 297 -2.85 12.32 -30.65
C TYR A 297 -2.07 11.01 -30.80
N ASP A 298 -2.78 9.95 -31.19
CA ASP A 298 -2.25 8.60 -31.31
C ASP A 298 -1.53 8.29 -32.63
N GLY A 299 -1.20 9.34 -33.39
CA GLY A 299 -0.63 9.22 -34.72
C GLY A 299 -1.60 8.89 -35.85
N SER A 300 -2.83 8.47 -35.56
CA SER A 300 -3.94 8.32 -36.51
C SER A 300 -4.80 9.59 -36.63
N GLY A 301 -4.55 10.58 -35.75
CA GLY A 301 -5.29 11.83 -35.67
C GLY A 301 -6.50 11.77 -34.74
N LYS A 302 -6.71 10.64 -34.04
CA LYS A 302 -7.72 10.52 -32.99
C LYS A 302 -7.21 11.11 -31.68
N TYR A 303 -8.08 11.85 -31.00
CA TYR A 303 -7.86 12.29 -29.63
C TYR A 303 -8.28 11.16 -28.69
N ASN A 304 -7.44 10.89 -27.72
CA ASN A 304 -7.81 10.07 -26.57
C ASN A 304 -8.45 11.02 -25.55
N ASP A 305 -9.67 10.74 -25.09
CA ASP A 305 -10.40 11.48 -24.06
C ASP A 305 -10.96 10.48 -23.04
N PHE A 306 -10.66 10.71 -21.76
CA PHE A 306 -11.14 9.88 -20.67
C PHE A 306 -11.66 10.76 -19.53
N GLU A 307 -12.84 11.35 -19.75
CA GLU A 307 -13.49 12.22 -18.77
C GLU A 307 -13.74 11.54 -17.41
N CYS A 308 -14.22 10.29 -17.44
CA CYS A 308 -14.49 9.49 -16.24
C CYS A 308 -13.75 8.15 -16.31
N VAL A 309 -13.02 7.81 -15.26
CA VAL A 309 -12.15 6.62 -15.22
C VAL A 309 -12.17 5.97 -13.85
N ASP A 310 -12.22 4.65 -13.83
CA ASP A 310 -12.07 3.85 -12.63
C ASP A 310 -10.60 3.52 -12.37
N PHE A 311 -10.16 3.66 -11.12
CA PHE A 311 -8.84 3.26 -10.66
C PHE A 311 -8.93 2.46 -9.37
N VAL A 312 -8.18 1.36 -9.28
CA VAL A 312 -8.02 0.65 -8.01
C VAL A 312 -6.81 1.23 -7.30
N VAL A 313 -7.03 1.80 -6.12
CA VAL A 313 -5.98 2.34 -5.27
C VAL A 313 -5.82 1.49 -4.02
N GLU A 314 -4.59 1.34 -3.55
CA GLU A 314 -4.18 0.53 -2.41
C GLU A 314 -3.50 1.40 -1.35
N ASP A 315 -3.86 1.18 -0.09
CA ASP A 315 -3.24 1.83 1.06
C ASP A 315 -2.08 0.98 1.65
N ASN A 316 -1.37 1.56 2.61
CA ASN A 316 -0.24 0.90 3.30
C ASN A 316 -0.63 -0.25 4.25
N PHE A 317 -1.92 -0.55 4.40
CA PHE A 317 -2.44 -1.72 5.10
C PHE A 317 -2.98 -2.80 4.13
N GLY A 318 -2.86 -2.56 2.82
CA GLY A 318 -3.36 -3.46 1.78
C GLY A 318 -4.85 -3.34 1.52
N ASN A 319 -5.54 -2.35 2.10
CA ASN A 319 -6.93 -2.08 1.75
C ASN A 319 -6.98 -1.53 0.33
N ARG A 320 -7.98 -1.95 -0.44
CA ARG A 320 -8.19 -1.47 -1.81
C ARG A 320 -9.55 -0.85 -1.98
N ILE A 321 -9.58 0.25 -2.72
CA ILE A 321 -10.81 0.91 -3.15
C ILE A 321 -10.76 1.16 -4.64
N ASN A 322 -11.88 0.93 -5.32
CA ASN A 322 -12.10 1.45 -6.66
C ASN A 322 -12.65 2.87 -6.56
N CYS A 323 -11.96 3.82 -7.18
CA CYS A 323 -12.33 5.23 -7.25
C CYS A 323 -12.82 5.56 -8.65
N HIS A 324 -14.11 5.89 -8.79
CA HIS A 324 -14.64 6.45 -10.03
C HIS A 324 -14.32 7.93 -10.10
N PHE A 325 -13.29 8.26 -10.86
CA PHE A 325 -12.75 9.61 -10.96
C PHE A 325 -13.43 10.37 -12.10
N ASN A 326 -13.87 11.59 -11.80
CA ASN A 326 -14.30 12.56 -12.79
C ASN A 326 -13.25 13.67 -12.85
N TRP A 327 -12.58 13.75 -13.98
CA TRP A 327 -11.54 14.73 -14.21
C TRP A 327 -12.06 16.10 -14.67
N ASN A 328 -13.37 16.23 -14.92
CA ASN A 328 -14.00 17.44 -15.47
C ASN A 328 -15.30 17.82 -14.75
N LYS A 329 -15.35 17.77 -13.41
CA LYS A 329 -16.57 18.07 -12.63
C LYS A 329 -17.17 19.43 -12.94
N ASP A 330 -16.33 20.44 -13.08
CA ASP A 330 -16.75 21.83 -13.30
C ASP A 330 -16.31 22.28 -14.69
N SER A 331 -16.99 21.75 -15.72
CA SER A 331 -16.66 21.91 -17.14
C SER A 331 -16.58 23.37 -17.62
N HIS A 332 -17.01 24.34 -16.81
CA HIS A 332 -16.96 25.77 -17.08
C HIS A 332 -15.67 26.50 -16.64
N GLY A 333 -14.71 25.81 -16.00
CA GLY A 333 -13.44 26.38 -15.54
C GLY A 333 -12.24 25.95 -16.38
N TRP A 334 -11.30 26.87 -16.64
CA TRP A 334 -10.03 26.60 -17.34
C TRP A 334 -9.18 25.52 -16.67
N TRP A 335 -9.36 25.28 -15.35
CA TRP A 335 -8.65 24.23 -14.60
C TRP A 335 -9.45 22.92 -14.49
N GLY A 336 -10.79 22.97 -14.44
CA GLY A 336 -11.66 21.81 -14.20
C GLY A 336 -11.40 21.18 -12.84
N ASN A 337 -12.37 21.22 -11.92
CA ASN A 337 -12.18 20.50 -10.67
C ASN A 337 -12.22 18.98 -10.90
N TRP A 338 -11.32 18.30 -10.20
CA TRP A 338 -11.29 16.84 -10.16
C TRP A 338 -12.10 16.38 -8.97
N GLU A 339 -12.79 15.26 -9.13
CA GLU A 339 -13.58 14.68 -8.07
C GLU A 339 -13.57 13.16 -8.14
N VAL A 340 -13.58 12.54 -6.98
CA VAL A 340 -13.94 11.13 -6.83
C VAL A 340 -15.46 11.05 -6.66
N ARG A 341 -16.18 10.60 -7.70
CA ARG A 341 -17.65 10.53 -7.70
C ARG A 341 -18.15 9.41 -6.80
N THR A 342 -17.58 8.22 -6.96
CA THR A 342 -17.94 7.04 -6.18
C THR A 342 -16.69 6.31 -5.73
N VAL A 343 -16.81 5.65 -4.58
CA VAL A 343 -15.78 4.78 -4.01
C VAL A 343 -16.46 3.49 -3.60
N THR A 344 -15.86 2.37 -3.97
CA THR A 344 -16.30 1.04 -3.54
C THR A 344 -15.09 0.25 -3.07
N VAL A 345 -15.21 -0.41 -1.91
CA VAL A 345 -14.18 -1.34 -1.43
C VAL A 345 -14.07 -2.52 -2.41
N VAL A 346 -12.84 -2.93 -2.71
CA VAL A 346 -12.55 -4.13 -3.50
C VAL A 346 -11.61 -5.03 -2.70
N TYR A 347 -11.81 -6.34 -2.78
CA TYR A 347 -10.96 -7.31 -2.09
C TYR A 347 -9.94 -7.94 -3.06
N PRO A 348 -8.74 -8.31 -2.59
CA PRO A 348 -7.67 -8.92 -3.40
C PRO A 348 -8.00 -10.25 -4.06
#